data_AF-A0AAV5EN36-F1
#
_entry.id   AF-A0AAV5EN36-F1
#
_cell.length_a   1.000
_cell.length_b   1.000
_cell.length_c   1.000
_cell.angle_alpha   90.00
_cell.angle_beta   90.00
_cell.angle_gamma   90.00
#
_symmetry.space_group_name_H-M   'P 1'
#
loop_
_entity.id
_entity.type
_entity.pdbx_description
1 polymer ?
#
loop_
_entity_poly.entity_id
_entity_poly.type
_entity_poly.pdbx_seq_one_letter_code
_entity_poly.pdbx_strand_id
1 'polypeptide(L)'
;MYEYLWRTGTEEPYTPSIFTACALRERLFYKAFMFSNTSRGSYFVVLIHNPFRQLSFAQVGDDKWTWLPPCTAYLDCIYVDALLYAITSWGEIHAFDLNDPIFYCKDYHAGILYWSVTLHT
;
A
#
# COMPACT_ATOMS: atom_id res chain seq x y z
N MET A 1 -10.95 -19.88 -8.09
CA MET A 1 -11.68 -18.87 -8.87
C MET A 1 -11.76 -17.62 -8.02
N TYR A 2 -11.16 -16.51 -8.45
CA TYR A 2 -11.17 -15.25 -7.67
C TYR A 2 -12.27 -14.37 -8.23
N GLU A 3 -13.30 -14.10 -7.42
CA GLU A 3 -14.34 -13.14 -7.78
C GLU A 3 -13.87 -11.72 -7.44
N TYR A 4 -13.76 -10.89 -8.46
CA TYR A 4 -13.42 -9.48 -8.35
C TYR A 4 -14.73 -8.69 -8.26
N LEU A 5 -15.19 -8.38 -7.05
CA LEU A 5 -16.40 -7.61 -6.80
C LEU A 5 -16.06 -6.17 -6.42
N TRP A 6 -16.22 -5.26 -7.36
CA TRP A 6 -16.36 -3.83 -7.12
C TRP A 6 -17.64 -3.61 -6.28
N ARG A 7 -17.59 -2.86 -5.16
CA ARG A 7 -18.80 -2.42 -4.46
C ARG A 7 -18.73 -0.93 -4.19
N THR A 8 -19.29 -0.16 -5.11
CA THR A 8 -19.81 1.19 -4.84
C THR A 8 -21.29 1.15 -5.18
N GLY A 9 -22.16 1.39 -4.18
CA GLY A 9 -23.59 1.07 -4.23
C GLY A 9 -24.48 1.90 -5.16
N THR A 10 -24.01 2.32 -6.34
CA THR A 10 -24.79 3.17 -7.25
C THR A 10 -24.59 2.95 -8.76
N GLU A 11 -23.87 1.92 -9.22
CA GLU A 11 -23.72 1.70 -10.68
C GLU A 11 -24.16 0.27 -11.07
N GLU A 12 -24.61 0.12 -12.32
CA GLU A 12 -25.11 -1.14 -12.87
C GLU A 12 -24.11 -2.30 -12.71
N PRO A 13 -24.59 -3.57 -12.55
CA PRO A 13 -23.70 -4.70 -12.34
C PRO A 13 -22.78 -4.89 -13.55
N TYR A 14 -21.53 -4.45 -13.43
CA TYR A 14 -20.49 -4.73 -14.43
C TYR A 14 -20.49 -6.23 -14.74
N THR A 15 -20.54 -6.57 -16.02
CA THR A 15 -20.40 -7.96 -16.47
C THR A 15 -19.00 -8.46 -16.06
N PRO A 16 -18.90 -9.54 -15.26
CA PRO A 16 -17.62 -10.06 -14.84
C PRO A 16 -16.81 -10.49 -16.06
N SER A 17 -15.61 -9.93 -16.19
CA SER A 17 -14.69 -10.26 -17.27
C SER A 17 -13.85 -11.47 -16.88
N ILE A 18 -13.79 -12.49 -17.74
CA ILE A 18 -12.97 -13.68 -17.53
C ILE A 18 -11.55 -13.39 -18.01
N PHE A 19 -10.58 -13.54 -17.11
CA PHE A 19 -9.16 -13.39 -17.42
C PHE A 19 -8.39 -14.68 -17.14
N THR A 20 -7.33 -14.93 -17.90
CA THR A 20 -6.31 -15.91 -17.49
C THR A 20 -5.60 -15.43 -16.23
N ALA A 21 -4.99 -16.33 -15.45
CA ALA A 21 -4.26 -15.94 -14.24
C ALA A 21 -3.17 -14.90 -14.52
N CYS A 22 -2.45 -15.02 -15.65
CA CYS A 22 -1.45 -14.04 -16.08
C CYS A 22 -2.07 -12.68 -16.39
N ALA A 23 -3.12 -12.63 -17.22
CA ALA A 23 -3.78 -11.37 -17.58
C ALA A 23 -4.43 -10.69 -16.37
N LEU A 24 -4.98 -11.49 -15.44
CA LEU A 24 -5.54 -10.98 -14.20
C LEU A 24 -4.46 -10.36 -13.32
N ARG A 25 -3.30 -11.03 -13.19
CA ARG A 25 -2.15 -10.54 -12.42
C ARG A 25 -1.68 -9.18 -12.91
N GLU A 26 -1.50 -9.02 -14.23
CA GLU A 26 -1.08 -7.76 -14.84
C GLU A 26 -2.09 -6.63 -14.62
N ARG A 27 -3.37 -6.99 -14.47
CA ARG A 27 -4.45 -6.04 -14.29
C ARG A 27 -4.66 -5.64 -12.84
N LEU A 28 -4.47 -6.57 -11.90
CA LEU A 28 -4.66 -6.34 -10.46
C LEU A 28 -3.44 -5.77 -9.76
N PHE A 29 -2.23 -6.03 -10.25
CA PHE A 29 -1.00 -5.58 -9.58
C PHE A 29 -0.42 -4.38 -10.33
N TYR A 30 -0.41 -3.22 -9.66
CA TYR A 30 0.15 -2.00 -10.21
C TYR A 30 1.66 -1.94 -10.01
N LYS A 31 2.13 -2.06 -8.76
CA LYS A 31 3.56 -1.97 -8.40
C LYS A 31 3.84 -2.80 -7.16
N ALA A 32 4.99 -3.48 -7.14
CA ALA A 32 5.46 -4.23 -5.98
C ALA A 32 6.83 -3.72 -5.55
N PHE A 33 7.07 -3.72 -4.24
CA PHE A 33 8.30 -3.28 -3.61
C PHE A 33 8.77 -4.34 -2.64
N MET A 34 10.08 -4.57 -2.58
CA MET A 34 10.69 -5.45 -1.61
C MET A 34 11.59 -4.62 -0.70
N PHE A 35 11.38 -4.72 0.61
CA PHE A 35 12.14 -3.99 1.61
C PHE A 35 12.82 -4.96 2.57
N SER A 36 14.04 -4.64 2.98
CA SER A 36 14.75 -5.37 4.03
C SER A 36 14.17 -4.99 5.40
N ASN A 37 13.90 -6.00 6.21
CA ASN A 37 13.58 -5.85 7.62
C ASN A 37 14.79 -6.32 8.44
N THR A 38 15.73 -5.39 8.67
CA THR A 38 16.97 -5.64 9.41
C THR A 38 16.72 -6.11 10.84
N SER A 39 15.64 -5.64 11.49
CA SER A 39 15.28 -6.06 12.85
C SER A 39 14.96 -7.55 12.96
N ARG A 40 14.45 -8.16 11.88
CA ARG A 40 14.09 -9.58 11.82
C ARG A 40 15.05 -10.42 10.96
N GLY A 41 16.07 -9.79 10.36
CA GLY A 41 16.98 -10.42 9.41
C GLY A 41 16.27 -11.01 8.18
N SER A 42 15.17 -10.39 7.74
CA SER A 42 14.30 -10.90 6.66
C SER A 42 13.91 -9.77 5.70
N TYR A 43 12.99 -10.03 4.78
CA TYR A 43 12.38 -9.03 3.90
C TYR A 43 10.85 -9.12 3.96
N PHE A 44 10.20 -8.09 3.45
CA PHE A 44 8.76 -8.08 3.23
C PHE A 44 8.46 -7.40 1.90
N VAL A 45 7.29 -7.70 1.34
CA VAL A 45 6.83 -7.15 0.07
C VAL A 45 5.64 -6.25 0.34
N VAL A 46 5.61 -5.09 -0.31
CA VAL A 46 4.47 -4.17 -0.35
C VAL A 46 3.93 -4.16 -1.77
N LEU A 47 2.61 -4.25 -1.91
CA LEU A 47 1.91 -4.30 -3.18
C LEU A 47 0.89 -3.16 -3.26
N ILE A 48 0.95 -2.40 -4.35
CA ILE A 48 -0.07 -1.46 -4.76
C ILE A 48 -1.01 -2.19 -5.73
N HIS A 49 -2.28 -2.30 -5.36
CA HIS A 49 -3.32 -3.01 -6.10
C HIS A 49 -4.12 -2.06 -6.99
N ASN A 50 -4.38 -2.45 -8.23
CA ASN A 50 -5.44 -1.88 -9.03
C ASN A 50 -6.81 -2.36 -8.54
N PRO A 51 -7.88 -1.57 -8.76
CA PRO A 51 -7.91 -0.36 -9.59
C PRO A 51 -7.69 0.91 -8.77
N PHE A 52 -7.90 0.82 -7.45
CA PHE A 52 -7.94 1.97 -6.56
C PHE A 52 -6.58 2.31 -5.96
N ARG A 53 -5.51 1.59 -6.34
CA ARG A 53 -4.15 1.77 -5.81
C ARG A 53 -4.14 1.68 -4.28
N GLN A 54 -4.71 0.59 -3.75
CA GLN A 54 -4.70 0.27 -2.32
C GLN A 54 -3.42 -0.49 -1.96
N LEU A 55 -3.03 -0.46 -0.69
CA LEU A 55 -1.82 -1.13 -0.21
C LEU A 55 -2.13 -2.42 0.58
N SER A 56 -1.28 -3.41 0.37
CA SER A 56 -1.13 -4.55 1.27
C SER A 56 0.33 -4.94 1.39
N PHE A 57 0.69 -5.66 2.45
CA PHE A 57 2.03 -6.21 2.62
C PHE A 57 2.01 -7.69 3.04
N ALA A 58 3.13 -8.38 2.84
CA ALA A 58 3.34 -9.74 3.30
C ALA A 58 4.81 -9.93 3.70
N GLN A 59 5.05 -10.60 4.83
CA GLN A 59 6.37 -11.03 5.26
C GLN A 59 6.74 -12.38 4.63
N VAL A 60 8.03 -12.72 4.65
CA VAL A 60 8.48 -14.07 4.28
C VAL A 60 7.83 -15.10 5.20
N GLY A 61 7.14 -16.06 4.60
CA GLY A 61 6.43 -17.13 5.32
C GLY A 61 4.93 -16.88 5.49
N ASP A 62 4.43 -15.68 5.20
CA ASP A 62 3.00 -15.40 5.20
C ASP A 62 2.30 -16.14 4.03
N ASP A 63 1.11 -16.68 4.31
CA ASP A 63 0.25 -17.34 3.31
C ASP A 63 -0.72 -16.37 2.63
N LYS A 64 -0.82 -15.13 3.14
CA LYS A 64 -1.76 -14.11 2.68
C LYS A 64 -1.20 -12.70 2.84
N TRP A 65 -1.77 -11.78 2.07
CA TRP A 65 -1.49 -10.35 2.19
C TRP A 65 -2.29 -9.73 3.33
N THR A 66 -1.64 -8.89 4.12
CA THR A 66 -2.27 -8.04 5.14
C THR A 66 -2.58 -6.68 4.53
N TRP A 67 -3.87 -6.33 4.48
CA TRP A 67 -4.34 -5.04 3.95
C TRP A 67 -4.03 -3.90 4.93
N LEU A 68 -3.51 -2.80 4.40
CA LEU A 68 -3.35 -1.55 5.15
C LEU A 68 -4.70 -0.78 5.17
N PRO A 69 -4.85 0.25 6.03
CA PRO A 69 -6.08 1.03 6.16
C PRO A 69 -6.66 1.46 4.81
N PRO A 70 -8.00 1.55 4.69
CA PRO A 70 -8.70 1.73 3.43
C PRO A 70 -8.55 3.16 2.89
N CYS A 71 -7.35 3.48 2.42
CA CYS A 71 -7.02 4.65 1.62
C CYS A 71 -6.72 4.20 0.18
N THR A 72 -6.77 5.14 -0.76
CA THR A 72 -6.65 4.85 -2.19
C THR A 72 -5.64 5.80 -2.86
N ALA A 73 -5.42 5.60 -4.15
CA ALA A 73 -4.58 6.42 -5.02
C ALA A 73 -3.10 6.49 -4.64
N TYR A 74 -2.54 5.45 -4.01
CA TYR A 74 -1.11 5.38 -3.77
C TYR A 74 -0.31 5.31 -5.08
N LEU A 75 0.77 6.09 -5.16
CA LEU A 75 1.65 6.12 -6.32
C LEU A 75 2.97 5.40 -6.05
N ASP A 76 3.52 5.60 -4.85
CA ASP A 76 4.82 5.07 -4.45
C ASP A 76 4.91 4.88 -2.93
N CYS A 77 5.91 4.11 -2.49
CA CYS A 77 6.21 3.95 -1.06
C CYS A 77 7.70 3.69 -0.81
N ILE A 78 8.16 4.06 0.39
CA ILE A 78 9.50 3.80 0.90
C ILE A 78 9.43 3.29 2.34
N TYR A 79 10.41 2.49 2.75
CA TYR A 79 10.53 2.01 4.12
C TYR A 79 11.79 2.59 4.78
N VAL A 80 11.60 3.40 5.82
CA VAL A 80 12.67 4.14 6.52
C VAL A 80 12.31 4.17 8.01
N ASP A 81 13.30 3.99 8.88
CA ASP A 81 13.13 4.09 10.35
C ASP A 81 11.97 3.27 10.91
N ALA A 82 11.85 2.03 10.43
CA ALA A 82 10.80 1.07 10.79
C ALA A 82 9.36 1.46 10.40
N LEU A 83 9.19 2.50 9.58
CA LEU A 83 7.91 2.96 9.07
C LEU A 83 7.84 2.84 7.56
N LEU A 84 6.68 2.43 7.06
CA LEU A 84 6.35 2.48 5.64
C LEU A 84 5.68 3.82 5.35
N TYR A 85 6.33 4.65 4.54
CA TYR A 85 5.76 5.89 4.03
C TYR A 85 5.21 5.67 2.63
N ALA A 86 3.99 6.13 2.36
CA ALA A 86 3.35 6.03 1.07
C ALA A 86 2.77 7.38 0.65
N ILE A 87 2.91 7.72 -0.64
CA ILE A 87 2.40 8.97 -1.21
C ILE A 87 1.16 8.73 -2.06
N THR A 88 0.14 9.56 -1.88
CA THR A 88 -1.09 9.53 -2.69
C THR A 88 -0.97 10.46 -3.90
N SER A 89 -1.82 10.26 -4.92
CA SER A 89 -1.90 11.20 -6.04
C SER A 89 -2.43 12.59 -5.66
N TRP A 90 -2.92 12.75 -4.43
CA TRP A 90 -3.34 14.04 -3.86
C TRP A 90 -2.21 14.77 -3.14
N GLY A 91 -1.00 14.19 -3.10
CA GLY A 91 0.16 14.78 -2.44
C GLY A 91 0.19 14.56 -0.92
N GLU A 92 -0.61 13.64 -0.40
CA GLU A 92 -0.60 13.25 1.01
C GLU A 92 0.48 12.21 1.25
N ILE A 93 1.11 12.25 2.42
CA ILE A 93 2.07 11.23 2.86
C ILE A 93 1.47 10.54 4.08
N HIS A 94 1.32 9.22 3.97
CA HIS A 94 0.82 8.36 5.04
C HIS A 94 1.96 7.49 5.57
N ALA A 95 2.04 7.35 6.90
CA ALA A 95 3.03 6.49 7.56
C ALA A 95 2.35 5.31 8.27
N PHE A 96 2.88 4.11 8.09
CA PHE A 96 2.39 2.86 8.69
C PHE A 96 3.50 2.18 9.51
N ASP A 97 3.20 1.85 10.77
CA ASP A 97 4.00 0.89 11.52
C ASP A 97 3.51 -0.52 11.18
N LEU A 98 4.35 -1.29 10.49
CA LEU A 98 4.00 -2.65 10.05
C LEU A 98 4.05 -3.69 11.17
N ASN A 99 4.55 -3.32 12.36
CA ASN A 99 4.55 -4.17 13.54
C ASN A 99 3.35 -3.90 14.46
N ASP A 100 2.64 -2.79 14.28
CA ASP A 100 1.43 -2.48 15.04
C ASP A 100 0.24 -3.26 14.46
N PRO A 101 -0.47 -4.08 15.26
CA PRO A 101 -1.69 -4.76 14.79
C PRO A 101 -2.82 -3.79 14.42
N ILE A 102 -2.75 -2.53 14.86
CA ILE A 102 -3.70 -1.48 14.54
C ILE A 102 -3.00 -0.45 13.64
N PHE A 103 -3.20 -0.61 12.34
CA PHE A 103 -2.71 0.37 11.38
C PHE A 103 -3.59 1.61 11.42
N TYR A 104 -2.99 2.78 11.69
CA TYR A 104 -3.66 4.07 11.54
C TYR A 104 -2.94 4.89 10.47
N CYS A 105 -3.71 5.59 9.65
CA CYS A 105 -3.18 6.57 8.73
C CYS A 105 -2.85 7.85 9.51
N LYS A 106 -1.58 8.27 9.53
CA LYS A 106 -1.21 9.63 9.95
C LYS A 106 -1.03 10.46 8.69
N ASP A 107 -1.91 11.44 8.52
CA ASP A 107 -1.85 12.37 7.39
C ASP A 107 -0.77 13.42 7.65
N TYR A 108 0.29 13.38 6.86
CA TYR A 108 1.29 14.44 6.84
C TYR A 108 1.03 15.30 5.61
N HIS A 109 0.53 16.52 5.81
CA HIS A 109 0.43 17.50 4.74
C HIS A 109 1.84 18.00 4.36
N ALA A 110 2.14 17.99 3.05
CA ALA A 110 3.43 18.42 2.48
C ALA A 110 3.88 19.85 2.88
N GLY A 111 3.01 20.67 3.48
CA GLY A 111 3.35 21.98 4.04
C GLY A 111 4.10 21.96 5.38
N ILE A 112 4.24 20.81 6.04
CA ILE A 112 4.85 20.72 7.39
C ILE A 112 6.36 20.43 7.34
N LEU A 113 6.91 19.93 6.22
CA LEU A 113 8.34 19.59 6.13
C LEU A 113 9.28 20.79 5.93
N TYR A 114 8.77 22.01 5.71
CA TYR A 114 9.62 23.21 5.56
C TYR A 114 10.07 23.85 6.89
N TRP A 115 9.59 23.41 8.06
CA TRP A 115 9.96 24.04 9.34
C TRP A 115 10.69 23.14 10.34
N SER A 116 11.03 21.89 10.01
CA SER A 116 11.68 20.96 10.97
C SER A 116 13.07 20.47 10.56
N VAL A 117 13.82 21.21 9.77
CA VAL A 117 15.27 21.00 9.63
C VAL A 117 16.01 22.20 10.19
N THR A 118 16.04 22.31 11.52
CA THR A 118 17.09 23.07 12.21
C THR A 118 18.18 22.08 12.58
N LEU A 119 19.19 21.97 11.72
CA LEU A 119 20.46 21.32 12.04
C LEU A 119 21.03 22.00 13.28
N HIS A 120 21.16 21.26 14.38
CA HIS A 120 22.09 21.63 15.45
C HIS A 120 23.37 20.85 15.19
N THR A 121 24.35 21.53 14.59
CA THR A 121 25.78 21.21 14.73
C THR A 121 26.24 21.51 16.14
#